data_AF-A0A3B5ZMX7-F1
#
_entry.id   AF-A0A3B5ZMX7-F1
#
_cell.length_a   1.000
_cell.length_b   1.000
_cell.length_c   1.000
_cell.angle_alpha   90.00
_cell.angle_beta   90.00
_cell.angle_gamma   90.00
#
_symmetry.space_group_name_H-M   'P 1'
#
loop_
_entity.id
_entity.type
_entity.pdbx_description
1 polymer ?
#
loop_
_entity_poly.entity_id
_entity_poly.type
_entity_poly.pdbx_seq_one_letter_code
_entity_poly.pdbx_strand_id
1 'polypeptide(L)'
;MLHYSPMFDMLDANVPRDNKARKMIERILFGMDALNIIACEGADRTERPESYRQWQARCLKAGFQQLPVDQAILKNIVHMKNSLYHEEFFAVEDRGWLLQGWKGRVLYAISKWKPDETYDNQ
;
A
#
# COMPACT_ATOMS: atom_id res chain seq x y z
N MET A 1 -10.29 6.66 -9.88
CA MET A 1 -9.77 8.00 -9.53
C MET A 1 -9.41 8.17 -8.04
N LEU A 2 -10.12 7.52 -7.10
CA LEU A 2 -9.90 7.69 -5.65
C LEU A 2 -8.56 7.14 -5.10
N HIS A 3 -7.91 6.18 -5.78
CA HIS A 3 -6.69 5.52 -5.30
C HIS A 3 -5.43 6.42 -5.40
N TYR A 4 -5.25 7.15 -6.51
CA TYR A 4 -4.07 8.01 -6.72
C TYR A 4 -4.20 9.40 -6.12
N SER A 5 -5.43 9.91 -5.97
CA SER A 5 -5.67 11.26 -5.41
C SER A 5 -4.91 11.56 -4.11
N PRO A 6 -4.85 10.65 -3.10
CA PRO A 6 -4.13 10.91 -1.86
C PRO A 6 -2.61 10.92 -2.06
N MET A 7 -2.07 10.24 -3.08
CA MET A 7 -0.64 10.27 -3.39
C MET A 7 -0.23 11.64 -3.97
N PHE A 8 -1.06 12.21 -4.85
CA PHE A 8 -0.84 13.56 -5.37
C PHE A 8 -0.99 14.62 -4.27
N ASP A 9 -2.00 14.49 -3.40
CA ASP A 9 -2.18 15.40 -2.26
C ASP A 9 -1.01 15.31 -1.27
N MET A 10 -0.48 14.11 -1.03
CA MET A 10 0.74 13.91 -0.24
C MET A 10 1.94 14.62 -0.88
N LEU A 11 2.15 14.49 -2.20
CA LEU A 11 3.23 15.22 -2.87
C LEU A 11 3.04 16.74 -2.83
N ASP A 12 1.81 17.22 -2.95
CA ASP A 12 1.49 18.65 -2.83
C ASP A 12 1.81 19.21 -1.44
N ALA A 13 1.57 18.42 -0.38
CA ALA A 13 1.88 18.83 0.99
C ALA A 13 3.39 18.79 1.32
N ASN A 14 4.17 17.91 0.66
CA ASN A 14 5.54 17.60 1.08
C ASN A 14 6.63 18.13 0.14
N VAL A 15 6.32 18.40 -1.14
CA VAL A 15 7.37 18.68 -2.15
C VAL A 15 6.95 19.84 -3.07
N PRO A 16 7.83 20.84 -3.32
CA PRO A 16 7.55 21.93 -4.27
C PRO A 16 7.17 21.44 -5.67
N ARG A 17 6.22 22.12 -6.32
CA ARG A 17 5.69 21.74 -7.65
C ARG A 17 6.71 21.82 -8.79
N ASP A 18 7.72 22.66 -8.65
CA ASP A 18 8.79 22.83 -9.63
C ASP A 18 9.88 21.74 -9.53
N ASN A 19 9.91 20.99 -8.43
CA ASN A 19 10.85 19.91 -8.18
C ASN A 19 10.80 18.84 -9.30
N LYS A 20 11.97 18.56 -9.89
CA LYS A 20 12.08 17.62 -11.02
C LYS A 20 11.75 16.18 -10.63
N ALA A 21 12.16 15.73 -9.44
CA ALA A 21 11.88 14.38 -8.96
C ALA A 21 10.38 14.18 -8.70
N ARG A 22 9.70 15.20 -8.14
CA ARG A 22 8.24 15.20 -8.00
C ARG A 22 7.54 15.02 -9.35
N LYS A 23 7.89 15.83 -10.34
CA LYS A 23 7.31 15.74 -11.70
C LYS A 23 7.55 14.37 -12.34
N MET A 24 8.71 13.75 -12.10
CA MET A 24 9.03 12.40 -12.55
C MET A 24 8.10 11.38 -11.91
N ILE A 25 7.95 11.40 -10.58
CA ILE A 25 7.08 10.48 -9.84
C ILE A 25 5.61 10.62 -10.28
N GLU A 26 5.11 11.86 -10.36
CA GLU A 26 3.74 12.14 -10.77
C GLU A 26 3.43 11.64 -12.18
N ARG A 27 4.36 11.82 -13.13
CA ARG A 27 4.14 11.45 -14.53
C ARG A 27 4.35 9.97 -14.79
N ILE A 28 5.43 9.41 -14.25
CA ILE A 28 5.90 8.08 -14.64
C ILE A 28 5.36 7.00 -13.72
N LEU A 29 5.43 7.17 -12.40
CA LEU A 29 4.83 6.18 -11.50
C LEU A 29 3.31 6.34 -11.54
N PHE A 30 2.79 7.41 -10.94
CA PHE A 30 1.34 7.52 -10.73
C PHE A 30 0.57 7.77 -12.02
N GLY A 31 1.14 8.56 -12.93
CA GLY A 31 0.50 8.90 -14.20
C GLY A 31 0.34 7.70 -15.13
N MET A 32 1.38 6.87 -15.28
CA MET A 32 1.32 5.69 -16.15
C MET A 32 0.41 4.62 -15.55
N ASP A 33 0.48 4.38 -14.25
CA ASP A 33 -0.37 3.39 -13.60
C ASP A 33 -1.84 3.82 -13.65
N ALA A 34 -2.13 5.10 -13.40
CA ALA A 34 -3.48 5.66 -13.56
C ALA A 34 -3.99 5.54 -15.00
N LEU A 35 -3.13 5.81 -15.99
CA LEU A 35 -3.47 5.67 -17.40
C LEU A 35 -3.79 4.20 -17.75
N ASN A 36 -2.99 3.25 -17.27
CA ASN A 36 -3.24 1.83 -17.51
C ASN A 36 -4.60 1.39 -16.95
N ILE A 37 -4.96 1.83 -15.73
CA ILE A 37 -6.25 1.51 -15.13
C ILE A 37 -7.43 2.07 -15.92
N ILE A 38 -7.28 3.26 -16.53
CA ILE A 38 -8.37 3.97 -17.22
C ILE A 38 -8.50 3.55 -18.69
N ALA A 39 -7.38 3.38 -19.38
CA ALA A 39 -7.35 3.25 -20.83
C ALA A 39 -7.17 1.81 -21.32
N CYS A 40 -6.65 0.90 -20.49
CA CYS A 40 -6.42 -0.48 -20.87
C CYS A 40 -7.54 -1.40 -20.34
N GLU A 41 -7.85 -2.44 -21.10
CA GLU A 41 -8.86 -3.44 -20.76
C GLU A 41 -8.30 -4.85 -20.92
N GLY A 42 -8.97 -5.84 -20.35
CA GLY A 42 -8.57 -7.25 -20.52
C GLY A 42 -7.11 -7.48 -20.13
N ALA A 43 -6.38 -8.26 -20.94
CA ALA A 43 -4.98 -8.58 -20.68
C ALA A 43 -4.04 -7.35 -20.71
N ASP A 44 -4.42 -6.27 -21.41
CA ASP A 44 -3.61 -5.06 -21.53
C ASP A 44 -3.65 -4.21 -20.23
N ARG A 45 -4.66 -4.42 -19.38
CA ARG A 45 -4.72 -3.82 -18.05
C ARG A 45 -3.88 -4.63 -17.07
N THR A 46 -2.64 -4.18 -16.88
CA THR A 46 -1.66 -4.75 -15.95
C THR A 46 -1.92 -4.28 -14.51
N GLU A 47 -2.35 -3.03 -14.34
CA GLU A 47 -2.63 -2.46 -13.02
C GLU A 47 -4.02 -2.85 -12.54
N ARG A 48 -4.06 -3.67 -11.49
CA ARG A 48 -5.29 -4.22 -10.91
C ARG A 48 -5.24 -4.14 -9.37
N PRO A 49 -5.24 -2.92 -8.80
CA PRO A 49 -5.18 -2.77 -7.35
C PRO A 49 -6.41 -3.40 -6.71
N GLU A 50 -6.16 -4.29 -5.77
CA GLU A 50 -7.18 -4.92 -4.92
C GLU A 50 -6.97 -4.49 -3.48
N SER A 51 -8.06 -4.50 -2.70
CA SER A 51 -7.98 -4.21 -1.27
C SER A 51 -7.18 -5.28 -0.53
N TYR A 52 -6.56 -4.90 0.59
CA TYR A 52 -5.85 -5.84 1.47
C TYR A 52 -6.74 -7.00 1.95
N ARG A 53 -8.05 -6.77 2.05
CA ARG A 53 -9.04 -7.80 2.41
C ARG A 53 -9.26 -8.83 1.30
N GLN A 54 -9.24 -8.41 0.04
CA GLN A 54 -9.28 -9.33 -1.11
C GLN A 54 -8.01 -10.17 -1.16
N TRP A 55 -6.84 -9.55 -0.95
CA TRP A 55 -5.58 -10.27 -0.81
C TRP A 55 -5.58 -11.25 0.37
N GLN A 56 -6.13 -10.86 1.52
CA GLN A 56 -6.30 -11.76 2.66
C GLN A 56 -7.12 -13.00 2.28
N ALA A 57 -8.27 -12.83 1.61
CA ALA A 57 -9.09 -13.96 1.16
C ALA A 57 -8.35 -14.88 0.17
N ARG A 58 -7.55 -14.30 -0.74
CA ARG A 58 -6.74 -15.06 -1.71
C ARG A 58 -5.64 -15.87 -1.02
N CYS A 59 -4.89 -15.26 -0.10
CA CYS A 59 -3.84 -15.94 0.66
C CYS A 59 -4.41 -17.08 1.50
N LEU A 60 -5.51 -16.86 2.21
CA LEU A 60 -6.18 -17.90 3.00
C LEU A 60 -6.65 -19.06 2.12
N LYS A 61 -7.28 -18.78 0.97
CA LYS A 61 -7.72 -19.81 0.02
C LYS A 61 -6.57 -20.60 -0.61
N ALA A 62 -5.38 -20.01 -0.66
CA ALA A 62 -4.16 -20.65 -1.13
C ALA A 62 -3.42 -21.44 -0.03
N GLY A 63 -4.03 -21.61 1.15
CA GLY A 63 -3.43 -22.37 2.25
C GLY A 63 -2.32 -21.64 2.99
N PHE A 64 -2.37 -20.30 3.05
CA PHE A 64 -1.45 -19.53 3.85
C PHE A 64 -2.09 -19.05 5.15
N GLN A 65 -1.32 -19.10 6.24
CA GLN A 65 -1.66 -18.50 7.52
C GLN A 65 -0.97 -17.14 7.67
N GLN A 66 -1.74 -16.10 8.02
CA GLN A 66 -1.19 -14.78 8.28
C GLN A 66 -0.41 -14.76 9.61
N LEU A 67 0.75 -14.11 9.61
CA LEU A 67 1.57 -13.86 10.79
C LEU A 67 1.39 -12.42 11.27
N PRO A 68 1.49 -12.16 12.58
CA PRO A 68 1.41 -10.80 13.11
C PRO A 68 2.60 -9.95 12.64
N VAL A 69 2.40 -8.64 12.61
CA VAL A 69 3.46 -7.66 12.42
C VAL A 69 4.42 -7.75 13.62
N ASP A 70 5.72 -7.74 13.34
CA ASP A 70 6.73 -7.72 14.39
C ASP A 70 6.64 -6.41 15.19
N GLN A 71 6.54 -6.52 16.51
CA GLN A 71 6.32 -5.38 17.40
C GLN A 71 7.52 -4.43 17.47
N ALA A 72 8.75 -4.93 17.31
CA ALA A 72 9.93 -4.06 17.24
C ALA A 72 9.96 -3.28 15.92
N ILE A 73 9.61 -3.93 14.81
CA ILE A 73 9.47 -3.26 13.51
C ILE A 73 8.36 -2.20 13.57
N LEU A 74 7.19 -2.53 14.12
CA LEU A 74 6.07 -1.58 14.23
C LEU A 74 6.47 -0.34 15.05
N LYS A 75 7.13 -0.54 16.20
CA LYS A 75 7.63 0.58 17.02
C LYS A 75 8.60 1.47 16.27
N ASN A 76 9.53 0.88 15.51
CA ASN A 76 10.49 1.65 14.71
C ASN A 76 9.78 2.46 13.61
N ILE A 77 8.78 1.88 12.94
CA ILE A 77 8.01 2.57 11.90
C ILE A 77 7.22 3.73 12.49
N VAL A 78 6.53 3.52 13.63
CA VAL A 78 5.79 4.58 14.32
C VAL A 78 6.74 5.70 14.79
N HIS A 79 7.92 5.35 15.30
CA HIS A 79 8.94 6.32 15.69
C HIS A 79 9.41 7.14 14.48
N MET A 80 9.80 6.49 13.38
CA MET A 80 10.21 7.18 12.14
C MET A 80 9.09 8.09 11.62
N LYS A 81 7.84 7.59 11.59
CA LYS A 81 6.66 8.37 11.22
C LYS A 81 6.58 9.67 12.01
N ASN A 82 6.70 9.59 13.33
CA ASN A 82 6.55 10.76 14.21
C ASN A 82 7.72 11.74 14.11
N SER A 83 8.91 11.26 13.75
CA SER A 83 10.14 12.08 13.68
C SER A 83 10.40 12.70 12.31
N LEU A 84 10.00 12.02 11.22
CA LEU A 84 10.46 12.35 9.86
C LEU A 84 9.32 12.65 8.88
N TYR A 85 8.10 12.21 9.15
CA TYR A 85 6.99 12.29 8.20
C TYR A 85 5.95 13.31 8.63
N HIS A 86 5.22 13.80 7.64
CA HIS A 86 4.11 14.73 7.84
C HIS A 86 3.00 14.12 8.70
N GLU A 87 2.30 14.94 9.50
CA GLU A 87 1.34 14.49 10.52
C GLU A 87 0.19 13.64 9.96
N GLU A 88 -0.30 14.01 8.78
CA GLU A 88 -1.36 13.33 8.01
C GLU A 88 -0.94 11.98 7.39
N PHE A 89 0.36 11.68 7.33
CA PHE A 89 0.81 10.32 7.03
C PHE A 89 0.51 9.43 8.23
N PHE A 90 0.08 8.20 8.01
CA PHE A 90 -0.14 7.25 9.10
C PHE A 90 0.47 5.88 8.79
N ALA A 91 0.86 5.19 9.85
CA ALA A 91 1.26 3.80 9.85
C ALA A 91 0.63 3.11 11.07
N VAL A 92 -0.25 2.13 10.83
CA VAL A 92 -1.02 1.46 11.88
C VAL A 92 -1.07 -0.04 11.65
N GLU A 93 -1.26 -0.80 12.71
CA GLU A 93 -1.50 -2.24 12.64
C GLU A 93 -3.01 -2.52 12.61
N ASP A 94 -3.44 -3.43 11.73
CA ASP A 94 -4.81 -3.95 11.66
C ASP A 94 -4.76 -5.46 11.38
N ARG A 95 -4.95 -6.30 12.40
CA ARG A 95 -5.13 -7.76 12.26
C ARG A 95 -4.02 -8.44 11.45
N GLY A 96 -2.76 -8.15 11.77
CA GLY A 96 -1.58 -8.69 11.09
C GLY A 96 -1.19 -7.93 9.82
N TRP A 97 -1.87 -6.84 9.50
CA TRP A 97 -1.48 -5.93 8.42
C TRP A 97 -0.82 -4.67 9.00
N LEU A 98 0.28 -4.24 8.38
CA LEU A 98 0.80 -2.90 8.54
C LEU A 98 0.22 -2.03 7.42
N LEU A 99 -0.70 -1.15 7.79
CA LEU A 99 -1.36 -0.22 6.89
C LEU A 99 -0.64 1.13 6.91
N GLN A 100 -0.29 1.64 5.73
CA GLN A 100 0.27 2.97 5.55
C GLN A 100 -0.64 3.81 4.69
N GLY A 101 -0.76 5.10 5.01
CA GLY A 101 -1.67 5.96 4.25
C GLY A 101 -1.58 7.44 4.56
N TRP A 102 -2.52 8.18 3.99
CA TRP A 102 -2.56 9.64 4.01
C TRP A 102 -3.99 10.14 4.24
N LYS A 103 -4.20 11.06 5.19
CA LYS A 103 -5.52 11.65 5.51
C LYS A 103 -6.64 10.60 5.67
N GLY A 104 -6.35 9.54 6.43
CA GLY A 104 -7.28 8.45 6.70
C GLY A 104 -7.52 7.46 5.54
N ARG A 105 -6.80 7.60 4.40
CA ARG A 105 -6.88 6.67 3.27
C ARG A 105 -5.66 5.75 3.23
N VAL A 106 -5.89 4.44 3.25
CA VAL A 106 -4.84 3.43 3.11
C VAL A 106 -4.30 3.46 1.68
N LEU A 107 -2.98 3.59 1.55
CA LEU A 107 -2.24 3.56 0.30
C LEU A 107 -1.56 2.20 0.09
N TYR A 108 -0.90 1.70 1.14
CA TYR A 108 -0.18 0.43 1.11
C TYR A 108 -0.56 -0.45 2.30
N ALA A 109 -0.57 -1.76 2.08
CA ALA A 109 -0.82 -2.75 3.10
C ALA A 109 0.25 -3.84 3.01
N ILE A 110 1.01 -4.03 4.10
CA ILE A 110 2.11 -4.99 4.18
C ILE A 110 1.68 -6.10 5.14
N SER A 111 1.93 -7.35 4.76
CA SER A 111 1.62 -8.54 5.56
C SER A 111 2.72 -9.59 5.44
N LYS A 112 2.73 -10.53 6.37
CA LYS A 112 3.64 -11.67 6.41
C LYS A 112 2.82 -12.95 6.51
N TRP A 113 3.23 -13.97 5.77
CA TRP A 113 2.49 -15.24 5.65
C TRP A 113 3.46 -16.41 5.78
N LYS A 114 2.95 -17.53 6.29
CA LYS A 114 3.60 -18.84 6.20
C LYS A 114 2.64 -19.85 5.58
N PRO A 115 3.13 -20.94 4.98
CA PRO A 115 2.27 -22.07 4.63
C PRO A 115 1.51 -22.56 5.85
N ASP A 116 0.24 -22.90 5.67
CA ASP A 116 -0.57 -23.58 6.66
C ASP A 116 -0.26 -25.08 6.57
N GLU A 117 0.49 -25.61 7.54
CA GLU A 117 0.89 -27.02 7.60
C GLU A 117 -0.30 -27.99 7.73
N THR A 118 -1.51 -27.47 8.03
CA THR A 118 -2.74 -28.27 8.02
C THR A 118 -3.32 -28.44 6.61
N TYR A 119 -2.89 -27.64 5.64
CA TYR A 119 -3.39 -27.66 4.25
C TYR A 119 -2.81 -28.81 3.43
N ASP A 120 -1.60 -29.29 3.73
CA ASP A 120 -0.96 -30.43 3.06
C ASP A 120 -1.60 -31.79 3.42
N ASN A 121 -2.51 -31.82 4.40
CA ASN A 121 -3.22 -33.01 4.86
C ASN A 121 -4.66 -33.12 4.31
N GLN A 122 -5.03 -32.32 3.30
CA GLN A 122 -6.32 -32.35 2.59
C GLN A 122 -6.14 -32.66 1.10
#